data_AF-A0A7S3CLQ7-F1
#
_entry.id   AF-A0A7S3CLQ7-F1
#
_cell.length_a   1.000
_cell.length_b   1.000
_cell.length_c   1.000
_cell.angle_alpha   90.00
_cell.angle_beta   90.00
_cell.angle_gamma   90.00
#
_symmetry.space_group_name_H-M   'P 1'
#
loop_
_entity.id
_entity.type
_entity.pdbx_description
1 polymer ?
#
loop_
_entity_poly.entity_id
_entity_poly.type
_entity_poly.pdbx_seq_one_letter_code
_entity_poly.pdbx_strand_id
1 'polypeptide(L)'
;MSETVGPQPIRYERVELKNIYYKEKLSEEFRNSRFPMPENIRKARNIGIIVGFLELICCMLSFGYYARRRSKVMLYIIILTILATVAGFRAKIQLSYWGMLAHACYSISIIGGYFVYIIFESLFRESDEDSDRLSDTIVLLVLSVPVLGLFIMGIFNLCLVLQIDDELEARKKSDKRQ
;
A
#
# COMPACT_ATOMS: atom_id res chain seq x y z
N MET A 1 57.50 -3.17 -18.78
CA MET A 1 56.53 -3.53 -19.82
C MET A 1 55.18 -3.61 -19.11
N SER A 2 54.35 -2.57 -19.23
CA SER A 2 53.09 -2.44 -18.49
C SER A 2 51.98 -3.05 -19.34
N GLU A 3 51.42 -4.17 -18.92
CA GLU A 3 50.26 -4.78 -19.59
C GLU A 3 49.03 -3.90 -19.36
N THR A 4 48.56 -3.29 -20.44
CA THR A 4 47.27 -2.60 -20.48
C THR A 4 46.17 -3.64 -20.28
N VAL A 5 45.60 -3.68 -19.08
CA VAL A 5 44.40 -4.48 -18.76
C VAL A 5 43.26 -3.91 -19.60
N GLY A 6 42.97 -4.57 -20.73
CA GLY A 6 41.84 -4.23 -21.58
C GLY A 6 40.51 -4.38 -20.83
N PRO A 7 39.48 -3.63 -21.22
CA PRO A 7 38.16 -3.70 -20.59
C PRO A 7 37.62 -5.14 -20.67
N GLN A 8 37.38 -5.74 -19.51
CA GLN A 8 36.76 -7.07 -19.41
C GLN A 8 35.36 -7.04 -20.05
N PRO A 9 35.01 -8.04 -20.88
CA PRO A 9 33.68 -8.09 -21.50
C PRO A 9 32.61 -8.24 -20.40
N ILE A 10 31.58 -7.40 -20.47
CA ILE A 10 30.44 -7.44 -19.54
C ILE A 10 29.73 -8.80 -19.70
N ARG A 11 29.92 -9.68 -18.71
CA ARG A 11 29.33 -11.03 -18.70
C ARG A 11 27.89 -10.92 -18.20
N TYR A 12 26.93 -11.10 -19.10
CA TYR A 12 25.51 -11.13 -18.73
C TYR A 12 25.18 -12.49 -18.11
N GLU A 13 24.88 -12.49 -16.81
CA GLU A 13 24.34 -13.66 -16.13
C GLU A 13 22.81 -13.61 -16.15
N ARG A 14 22.17 -14.62 -16.76
CA ARG A 14 20.72 -14.77 -16.69
C ARG A 14 20.34 -15.27 -15.30
N VAL A 15 19.95 -14.35 -14.42
CA VAL A 15 19.43 -14.70 -13.10
C VAL A 15 17.95 -15.07 -13.24
N GLU A 16 17.63 -16.37 -13.14
CA GLU A 16 16.24 -16.80 -13.03
C GLU A 16 15.67 -16.42 -11.66
N LEU A 17 14.70 -15.52 -11.68
CA LEU A 17 14.04 -15.04 -10.47
C LEU A 17 13.03 -16.09 -9.96
N LYS A 18 13.48 -17.01 -9.10
CA LYS A 18 12.57 -17.87 -8.32
C LYS A 18 11.71 -16.99 -7.40
N ASN A 19 10.39 -17.21 -7.38
CA ASN A 19 9.41 -16.60 -6.45
C ASN A 19 8.92 -15.16 -6.74
N ILE A 20 8.47 -14.87 -7.96
CA ILE A 20 7.69 -13.66 -8.27
C ILE A 20 6.23 -14.03 -8.49
N TYR A 21 5.34 -13.63 -7.58
CA TYR A 21 3.89 -13.77 -7.82
C TYR A 21 3.46 -12.91 -9.01
N TYR A 22 2.58 -13.43 -9.88
CA TYR A 22 2.00 -12.71 -11.03
C TYR A 22 3.03 -11.96 -11.89
N LYS A 23 4.10 -12.65 -12.32
CA LYS A 23 5.16 -12.04 -13.16
C LYS A 23 4.62 -11.46 -14.47
N GLU A 24 3.61 -12.09 -15.06
CA GLU A 24 3.02 -11.67 -16.34
C GLU A 24 2.31 -10.32 -16.28
N LYS A 25 1.86 -9.91 -15.09
CA LYS A 25 1.12 -8.65 -14.88
C LYS A 25 2.00 -7.46 -14.52
N LEU A 26 3.32 -7.62 -14.45
CA LEU A 26 4.26 -6.53 -14.19
C LEU A 26 4.17 -5.45 -15.28
N SER A 27 4.34 -4.19 -14.89
CA SER A 27 4.46 -3.08 -15.84
C SER A 27 5.63 -3.29 -16.80
N GLU A 28 5.54 -2.70 -17.99
CA GLU A 28 6.56 -2.85 -19.03
C GLU A 28 7.93 -2.35 -18.58
N GLU A 29 7.97 -1.32 -17.74
CA GLU A 29 9.19 -0.78 -17.12
C GLU A 29 9.97 -1.83 -16.32
N PHE A 30 9.28 -2.74 -15.63
CA PHE A 30 9.92 -3.81 -14.86
C PHE A 30 10.04 -5.11 -15.65
N ARG A 31 9.12 -5.37 -16.59
CA ARG A 31 9.11 -6.59 -17.40
C ARG A 31 10.21 -6.60 -18.46
N ASN A 32 10.45 -5.46 -19.12
CA ASN A 32 11.39 -5.32 -20.22
C ASN A 32 12.71 -4.66 -19.79
N SER A 33 12.92 -4.46 -18.49
CA SER A 33 14.16 -3.86 -18.00
C SER A 33 15.37 -4.78 -18.24
N ARG A 34 16.49 -4.16 -18.61
CA ARG A 34 17.81 -4.81 -18.65
C ARG A 34 18.28 -5.28 -17.27
N PHE A 35 17.81 -4.63 -16.20
CA PHE A 35 18.21 -4.91 -14.82
C PHE A 35 17.17 -5.79 -14.12
N PRO A 36 17.59 -6.89 -13.47
CA PRO A 36 16.66 -7.73 -12.71
C PRO A 36 16.01 -6.93 -11.58
N MET A 37 14.76 -7.27 -11.25
CA MET A 37 14.06 -6.61 -10.13
C MET A 37 14.79 -6.90 -8.80
N PRO A 38 15.13 -5.86 -8.02
CA PRO A 38 15.75 -6.00 -6.71
C PRO A 38 14.97 -6.93 -5.77
N GLU A 39 15.69 -7.63 -4.89
CA GLU A 39 15.08 -8.62 -3.99
C GLU A 39 14.18 -7.97 -2.92
N ASN A 40 14.56 -6.79 -2.42
CA ASN A 40 13.76 -5.99 -1.49
C ASN A 40 12.39 -5.63 -2.08
N ILE A 41 12.33 -5.09 -3.31
CA ILE A 41 11.08 -4.73 -3.98
C ILE A 41 10.22 -5.98 -4.23
N ARG A 42 10.84 -7.10 -4.59
CA ARG A 42 10.13 -8.37 -4.81
C ARG A 42 9.48 -8.90 -3.53
N LYS A 43 10.22 -8.96 -2.43
CA LYS A 43 9.70 -9.39 -1.13
C LYS A 43 8.60 -8.45 -0.65
N ALA A 44 8.83 -7.15 -0.74
CA ALA A 44 7.85 -6.13 -0.35
C ALA A 44 6.57 -6.23 -1.18
N ARG A 45 6.65 -6.43 -2.50
CA ARG A 45 5.47 -6.66 -3.36
C ARG A 45 4.72 -7.94 -2.97
N ASN A 46 5.43 -9.04 -2.74
CA ASN A 46 4.79 -10.31 -2.35
C ASN A 46 4.03 -10.16 -1.02
N ILE A 47 4.64 -9.50 -0.04
CA ILE A 47 3.97 -9.15 1.23
C ILE A 47 2.79 -8.22 0.96
N GLY A 48 2.96 -7.20 0.12
CA GLY A 48 1.92 -6.25 -0.26
C GLY A 48 0.71 -6.90 -0.92
N ILE A 49 0.89 -7.99 -1.68
CA ILE A 49 -0.22 -8.75 -2.26
C ILE A 49 -1.01 -9.49 -1.17
N ILE A 50 -0.32 -10.17 -0.22
CA ILE A 50 -0.96 -10.86 0.90
C ILE A 50 -1.73 -9.85 1.76
N VAL A 51 -1.06 -8.75 2.10
CA VAL A 51 -1.64 -7.61 2.81
C VAL A 51 -2.82 -7.01 2.05
N GLY A 52 -2.78 -6.98 0.72
CA GLY A 52 -3.89 -6.52 -0.11
C GLY A 52 -5.16 -7.35 0.02
N PHE A 53 -5.04 -8.66 0.28
CA PHE A 53 -6.21 -9.49 0.61
C PHE A 53 -6.77 -9.14 1.99
N LEU A 54 -5.90 -8.90 2.98
CA LEU A 54 -6.34 -8.42 4.30
C LEU A 54 -7.03 -7.06 4.20
N GLU A 55 -6.56 -6.18 3.32
CA GLU A 55 -7.15 -4.88 3.06
C GLU A 55 -8.60 -4.99 2.57
N LEU A 56 -8.88 -5.92 1.65
CA LEU A 56 -10.24 -6.22 1.20
C LEU A 56 -11.12 -6.71 2.35
N ILE A 57 -10.59 -7.55 3.25
CA ILE A 57 -11.33 -8.02 4.43
C ILE A 57 -11.64 -6.83 5.37
N CYS A 58 -10.66 -5.98 5.67
CA CYS A 58 -10.88 -4.76 6.46
C CYS A 58 -11.95 -3.85 5.83
N CYS A 59 -11.93 -3.71 4.51
CA CYS A 59 -12.91 -2.93 3.78
C CYS A 59 -14.34 -3.52 3.92
N MET A 60 -14.48 -4.85 3.86
CA MET A 60 -15.77 -5.51 4.09
C MET A 60 -16.25 -5.36 5.55
N LEU A 61 -15.34 -5.45 6.52
CA LEU A 61 -15.67 -5.24 7.94
C LEU A 61 -16.15 -3.80 8.22
N SER A 62 -15.70 -2.81 7.45
CA SER A 62 -16.16 -1.42 7.57
C SER A 62 -17.66 -1.24 7.28
N PHE A 63 -18.31 -2.16 6.55
CA PHE A 63 -19.79 -2.14 6.43
C PHE A 63 -20.49 -2.38 7.75
N GLY A 64 -19.87 -3.10 8.70
CA GLY A 64 -20.39 -3.24 10.06
C GLY A 64 -20.52 -1.89 10.76
N TYR A 65 -19.59 -0.96 10.51
CA TYR A 65 -19.64 0.41 11.03
C TYR A 65 -20.85 1.17 10.47
N TYR A 66 -21.11 1.02 9.16
CA TYR A 66 -22.27 1.64 8.51
C TYR A 66 -23.58 1.10 9.08
N ALA A 67 -23.71 -0.20 9.29
CA ALA A 67 -24.92 -0.81 9.84
C ALA A 67 -25.32 -0.20 11.20
N ARG A 68 -24.34 0.18 12.03
CA ARG A 68 -24.55 0.79 13.34
C ARG A 68 -24.82 2.30 13.29
N ARG A 69 -24.02 3.07 12.54
CA ARG A 69 -24.12 4.55 12.49
C ARG A 69 -25.13 5.09 11.47
N ARG A 70 -25.50 4.31 10.45
CA ARG A 70 -26.43 4.64 9.35
C ARG A 70 -26.24 6.02 8.70
N SER A 71 -25.03 6.58 8.75
CA SER A 71 -24.73 7.89 8.16
C SER A 71 -24.44 7.76 6.66
N LYS A 72 -25.02 8.64 5.85
CA LYS A 72 -24.80 8.70 4.40
C LYS A 72 -23.33 8.99 4.06
N VAL A 73 -22.68 9.84 4.86
CA VAL A 73 -21.26 10.18 4.67
C VAL A 73 -20.37 8.94 4.80
N MET A 74 -20.65 8.08 5.79
CA MET A 74 -19.91 6.82 5.97
C MET A 74 -20.07 5.89 4.77
N LEU A 75 -21.28 5.81 4.21
CA LEU A 75 -21.53 4.98 3.04
C LEU A 75 -20.68 5.46 1.85
N TYR A 76 -20.61 6.77 1.60
CA TYR A 76 -19.76 7.32 0.54
C TYR A 76 -18.28 7.02 0.79
N ILE A 77 -17.78 7.15 2.02
CA ILE A 77 -16.39 6.83 2.38
C ILE A 77 -16.12 5.33 2.14
N ILE A 78 -17.01 4.44 2.55
CA ILE A 78 -16.86 2.99 2.36
C ILE A 78 -16.83 2.63 0.88
N ILE A 79 -17.74 3.17 0.08
CA ILE A 79 -17.77 2.92 -1.38
C ILE A 79 -16.47 3.40 -2.02
N LEU A 80 -16.02 4.62 -1.70
CA LEU A 80 -14.75 5.14 -2.22
C LEU A 80 -13.56 4.30 -1.75
N THR A 81 -13.60 3.78 -0.52
CA THR A 81 -12.55 2.91 0.02
C THR A 81 -12.48 1.61 -0.76
N ILE A 82 -13.62 0.99 -1.08
CA ILE A 82 -13.65 -0.25 -1.90
C ILE A 82 -13.03 0.01 -3.27
N LEU A 83 -13.43 1.10 -3.93
CA LEU A 83 -12.91 1.46 -5.25
C LEU A 83 -11.40 1.73 -5.18
N ALA A 84 -10.96 2.47 -4.16
CA ALA A 84 -9.55 2.74 -3.92
C ALA A 84 -8.77 1.45 -3.66
N THR A 85 -9.23 0.58 -2.76
CA THR A 85 -8.58 -0.69 -2.43
C THR A 85 -8.49 -1.62 -3.63
N VAL A 86 -9.54 -1.73 -4.45
CA VAL A 86 -9.50 -2.53 -5.69
C VAL A 86 -8.49 -1.95 -6.70
N ALA A 87 -8.50 -0.63 -6.90
CA ALA A 87 -7.54 0.04 -7.77
C ALA A 87 -6.09 -0.09 -7.25
N GLY A 88 -5.89 0.08 -5.95
CA GLY A 88 -4.62 -0.08 -5.26
C GLY A 88 -4.11 -1.51 -5.31
N PHE A 89 -4.98 -2.50 -5.14
CA PHE A 89 -4.63 -3.91 -5.28
C PHE A 89 -4.16 -4.23 -6.71
N ARG A 90 -4.88 -3.74 -7.72
CA ARG A 90 -4.44 -3.84 -9.11
C ARG A 90 -3.08 -3.16 -9.32
N ALA A 91 -2.87 -1.97 -8.75
CA ALA A 91 -1.61 -1.25 -8.85
C ALA A 91 -0.44 -2.01 -8.20
N LYS A 92 -0.63 -2.67 -7.05
CA LYS A 92 0.38 -3.53 -6.40
C LYS A 92 0.75 -4.73 -7.26
N ILE A 93 -0.23 -5.36 -7.91
CA ILE A 93 0.03 -6.46 -8.86
C ILE A 93 0.83 -5.94 -10.06
N GLN A 94 0.49 -4.77 -10.60
CA GLN A 94 1.17 -4.20 -11.75
C GLN A 94 2.49 -3.49 -11.41
N LEU A 95 2.78 -3.30 -10.13
CA LEU A 95 3.85 -2.45 -9.62
C LEU A 95 3.80 -1.01 -10.20
N SER A 96 2.58 -0.49 -10.37
CA SER A 96 2.35 0.82 -10.98
C SER A 96 2.62 1.94 -9.97
N TYR A 97 3.67 2.74 -10.21
CA TYR A 97 4.07 3.85 -9.34
C TYR A 97 2.90 4.80 -9.05
N TRP A 98 2.28 5.36 -10.09
CA TRP A 98 1.19 6.32 -9.96
C TRP A 98 -0.04 5.74 -9.26
N GLY A 99 -0.38 4.48 -9.56
CA GLY A 99 -1.51 3.80 -8.93
C GLY A 99 -1.28 3.55 -7.45
N MET A 100 -0.08 3.12 -7.05
CA MET A 100 0.27 2.89 -5.66
C MET A 100 0.41 4.20 -4.88
N LEU A 101 0.97 5.25 -5.49
CA LEU A 101 1.07 6.57 -4.90
C LEU A 101 -0.32 7.17 -4.64
N ALA A 102 -1.21 7.15 -5.63
CA ALA A 102 -2.58 7.63 -5.48
C ALA A 102 -3.32 6.86 -4.37
N HIS A 103 -3.15 5.54 -4.32
CA HIS A 103 -3.73 4.70 -3.28
C HIS A 103 -3.19 5.03 -1.88
N ALA A 104 -1.87 5.22 -1.75
CA ALA A 104 -1.23 5.60 -0.50
C ALA A 104 -1.71 6.98 -0.02
N CYS A 105 -1.74 7.98 -0.90
CA CYS A 105 -2.25 9.31 -0.59
C CYS A 105 -3.72 9.27 -0.15
N TYR A 106 -4.57 8.51 -0.84
CA TYR A 106 -5.97 8.33 -0.45
C TYR A 106 -6.07 7.70 0.95
N SER A 107 -5.35 6.62 1.19
CA SER A 107 -5.41 5.87 2.45
C SER A 107 -4.88 6.70 3.63
N ILE A 108 -3.78 7.43 3.45
CA ILE A 108 -3.20 8.24 4.52
C ILE A 108 -4.07 9.47 4.80
N SER A 109 -4.50 10.19 3.77
CA SER A 109 -5.22 11.46 3.94
C SER A 109 -6.69 11.25 4.31
N ILE A 110 -7.44 10.52 3.48
CA ILE A 110 -8.89 10.37 3.65
C ILE A 110 -9.18 9.40 4.79
N ILE A 111 -8.59 8.20 4.77
CA ILE A 111 -8.86 7.19 5.81
C ILE A 111 -8.18 7.57 7.13
N GLY A 112 -6.97 8.13 7.10
CA GLY A 112 -6.31 8.66 8.29
C GLY A 112 -7.08 9.83 8.93
N GLY A 113 -7.55 10.79 8.12
CA GLY A 113 -8.41 11.87 8.62
C GLY A 113 -9.70 11.35 9.24
N TYR A 114 -10.32 10.35 8.61
CA TYR A 114 -11.50 9.69 9.14
C TYR A 114 -11.24 8.93 10.45
N PHE A 115 -10.07 8.28 10.57
CA PHE A 115 -9.66 7.63 11.81
C PHE A 115 -9.47 8.63 12.96
N VAL A 116 -8.81 9.76 12.69
CA VAL A 116 -8.65 10.85 13.66
C VAL A 116 -10.01 11.40 14.10
N TYR A 117 -10.97 11.54 13.18
CA TYR A 117 -12.34 11.92 13.51
C TYR A 117 -13.01 10.95 14.49
N ILE A 118 -12.86 9.62 14.29
CA ILE A 118 -13.40 8.60 15.20
C ILE A 118 -12.78 8.74 16.60
N ILE A 119 -11.46 8.98 16.69
CA ILE A 119 -10.78 9.15 17.98
C ILE A 119 -11.33 10.38 18.71
N PHE A 120 -11.38 11.54 18.06
CA PHE A 120 -11.91 12.75 18.68
C PHE A 120 -13.35 12.57 19.14
N GLU A 121 -14.18 11.95 18.30
CA GLU A 121 -15.57 11.68 18.67
C GLU A 121 -15.70 10.74 19.87
N SER A 122 -14.78 9.78 20.03
CA SER A 122 -14.74 8.90 21.19
C SER A 122 -14.36 9.66 22.46
N LEU A 123 -13.32 10.49 22.39
CA LEU A 123 -12.80 11.26 23.52
C LEU A 123 -13.81 12.33 24.00
N PHE A 124 -14.44 13.07 23.08
CA PHE A 124 -15.42 14.10 23.44
C PHE A 124 -16.75 13.53 23.93
N ARG A 125 -17.09 12.28 23.59
CA ARG A 125 -18.29 11.62 24.15
C ARG A 125 -18.09 11.15 25.58
N GLU A 126 -16.85 10.85 25.97
CA GLU A 126 -16.53 10.36 27.31
C GLU A 126 -16.59 11.47 28.37
N SER A 127 -16.45 12.74 27.98
CA SER A 127 -16.46 13.87 28.90
C SER A 127 -17.85 14.31 29.39
N ASP A 128 -18.94 13.87 28.75
CA ASP A 128 -20.28 14.43 28.99
C ASP A 128 -21.23 13.56 29.86
N GLU A 129 -21.05 12.23 30.02
CA GLU A 129 -22.05 11.38 30.71
C GLU A 129 -21.50 10.11 31.40
N ASP A 130 -21.89 9.92 32.68
CA ASP A 130 -21.48 8.80 33.54
C ASP A 130 -22.45 7.58 33.50
N SER A 131 -21.83 6.38 33.47
CA SER A 131 -22.29 5.07 33.99
C SER A 131 -22.78 3.92 33.08
N ASP A 132 -23.26 4.12 31.83
CA ASP A 132 -23.77 2.99 31.01
C ASP A 132 -23.16 2.84 29.59
N ARG A 133 -22.07 3.57 29.29
CA ARG A 133 -21.52 3.70 27.91
C ARG A 133 -20.17 3.02 27.64
N LEU A 134 -19.55 2.40 28.64
CA LEU A 134 -18.23 1.76 28.48
C LEU A 134 -18.25 0.69 27.37
N SER A 135 -19.38 -0.03 27.24
CA SER A 135 -19.64 -0.96 26.13
C SER A 135 -19.68 -0.26 24.77
N ASP A 136 -20.34 0.90 24.66
CA ASP A 136 -20.49 1.64 23.42
C ASP A 136 -19.17 2.23 22.90
N THR A 137 -18.32 2.74 23.79
CA THR A 137 -16.98 3.25 23.45
C THR A 137 -16.05 2.11 23.02
N ILE A 138 -16.05 0.98 23.73
CA ILE A 138 -15.28 -0.21 23.34
C ILE A 138 -15.74 -0.73 21.98
N VAL A 139 -17.05 -0.80 21.74
CA VAL A 139 -17.60 -1.21 20.44
C VAL A 139 -17.14 -0.25 19.35
N LEU A 140 -17.13 1.06 19.59
CA LEU A 140 -16.65 2.04 18.62
C LEU A 140 -15.15 1.87 18.32
N LEU A 141 -14.35 1.61 19.35
CA LEU A 141 -12.90 1.40 19.23
C LEU A 141 -12.59 0.10 18.47
N VAL A 142 -13.25 -1.01 18.82
CA VAL A 142 -13.13 -2.30 18.10
C VAL A 142 -13.53 -2.15 16.64
N LEU A 143 -14.63 -1.43 16.37
CA LEU A 143 -15.08 -1.18 15.01
C LEU A 143 -14.16 -0.21 14.23
N SER A 144 -13.26 0.51 14.89
CA SER A 144 -12.25 1.37 14.24
C SER A 144 -10.97 0.63 13.84
N VAL A 145 -10.74 -0.59 14.35
CA VAL A 145 -9.55 -1.42 14.01
C VAL A 145 -9.41 -1.66 12.50
N PRO A 146 -10.47 -1.98 11.73
CA PRO A 146 -10.35 -2.10 10.27
C PRO A 146 -9.87 -0.80 9.60
N VAL A 147 -10.33 0.36 10.09
CA VAL A 147 -9.94 1.68 9.57
C VAL A 147 -8.46 1.96 9.85
N LEU A 148 -8.00 1.63 11.06
CA LEU A 148 -6.58 1.70 11.41
C LEU A 148 -5.73 0.77 10.54
N GLY A 149 -6.22 -0.45 10.28
CA GLY A 149 -5.58 -1.39 9.37
C GLY A 149 -5.39 -0.80 7.97
N LEU A 150 -6.45 -0.22 7.39
CA LEU A 150 -6.39 0.46 6.09
C LEU A 150 -5.38 1.62 6.08
N PHE A 151 -5.33 2.40 7.15
CA PHE A 151 -4.36 3.49 7.30
C PHE A 151 -2.91 2.99 7.32
N ILE A 152 -2.61 1.97 8.12
CA ILE A 152 -1.27 1.34 8.18
C ILE A 152 -0.87 0.78 6.81
N MET A 153 -1.82 0.18 6.07
CA MET A 153 -1.56 -0.28 4.71
C MET A 153 -1.27 0.87 3.74
N GLY A 154 -1.88 2.04 3.93
CA GLY A 154 -1.52 3.26 3.22
C GLY A 154 -0.04 3.63 3.39
N ILE A 155 0.46 3.59 4.62
CA ILE A 155 1.87 3.84 4.93
C ILE A 155 2.77 2.78 4.28
N PHE A 156 2.41 1.50 4.38
CA PHE A 156 3.17 0.43 3.73
C PHE A 156 3.28 0.65 2.21
N ASN A 157 2.19 1.05 1.57
CA ASN A 157 2.20 1.36 0.13
C ASN A 157 3.10 2.54 -0.19
N LEU A 158 3.11 3.57 0.65
CA LEU A 158 4.03 4.70 0.49
C LEU A 158 5.49 4.25 0.55
N CYS A 159 5.86 3.41 1.52
CA CYS A 159 7.21 2.85 1.61
C CYS A 159 7.59 2.05 0.35
N LEU A 160 6.66 1.25 -0.19
CA LEU A 160 6.89 0.51 -1.43
C LEU A 160 7.07 1.45 -2.63
N VAL A 161 6.30 2.53 -2.69
CA VAL A 161 6.43 3.56 -3.74
C VAL A 161 7.80 4.23 -3.69
N LEU A 162 8.30 4.58 -2.51
CA LEU A 162 9.64 5.17 -2.35
C LEU A 162 10.75 4.22 -2.81
N GLN A 163 10.66 2.93 -2.46
CA GLN A 163 11.62 1.93 -2.94
C GLN A 163 11.62 1.78 -4.47
N ILE A 164 10.46 1.94 -5.09
CA ILE A 164 10.31 1.90 -6.55
C ILE A 164 10.88 3.16 -7.18
N ASP A 165 10.67 4.32 -6.56
CA ASP A 165 11.22 5.60 -7.03
C ASP A 165 12.75 5.58 -7.04
N ASP A 166 13.36 5.15 -5.92
CA ASP A 166 14.81 5.02 -5.78
C ASP A 166 15.39 4.10 -6.86
N GLU A 167 14.73 2.97 -7.13
CA GLU A 167 15.14 2.01 -8.14
C GLU A 167 14.99 2.57 -9.57
N LEU A 168 13.89 3.27 -9.86
CA LEU A 168 13.68 3.92 -11.16
C LEU A 168 14.70 5.05 -11.40
N GLU A 169 15.05 5.80 -10.36
CA GLU A 169 16.08 6.84 -10.45
C GLU A 169 17.47 6.23 -10.66
N ALA A 170 17.80 5.15 -9.95
CA ALA A 170 19.07 4.43 -10.13
C ALA A 170 19.23 3.92 -11.57
N ARG A 171 18.17 3.36 -12.16
CA ARG A 171 18.14 2.91 -13.57
C ARG A 171 18.33 4.07 -14.55
N LYS A 172 17.64 5.20 -14.33
CA LYS A 172 17.82 6.41 -15.16
C LYS A 172 19.26 6.94 -15.09
N LYS A 173 19.93 6.85 -13.93
CA LYS A 173 21.33 7.26 -13.76
C LYS A 173 22.30 6.30 -14.48
N SER A 174 22.03 4.99 -14.51
CA SER A 174 22.87 4.03 -15.23
C SER A 174 22.78 4.19 -16.75
N ASP A 175 21.59 4.50 -17.28
CA ASP A 175 21.40 4.65 -18.73
C ASP A 175 22.07 5.93 -19.27
N LYS A 176 22.13 7.01 -18.48
CA LYS A 176 22.81 8.26 -18.86
C LYS A 176 24.35 8.19 -18.87
N ARG A 177 24.94 7.13 -18.28
CA ARG A 177 26.39 6.94 -18.21
C ARG A 177 26.95 6.09 -19.36
N GLN A 178 26.08 5.57 -20.23
CA GLN A 178 26.43 4.89 -21.48
C GLN A 178 26.30 5.85 -22.65
#